data_AF-V5H6U4-F1
#
_entry.id   AF-V5H6U4-F1
#
_cell.length_a   1.000
_cell.length_b   1.000
_cell.length_c   1.000
_cell.angle_alpha   90.00
_cell.angle_beta   90.00
_cell.angle_gamma   90.00
#
_symmetry.space_group_name_H-M   'P 1'
#
loop_
_entity.id
_entity.type
_entity.pdbx_description
1 polymer ?
#
loop_
_entity_poly.entity_id
_entity_poly.type
_entity_poly.pdbx_seq_one_letter_code
_entity_poly.pdbx_strand_id
1 'polypeptide(L)' 'MRTIVLFAVIALGGASQMIEDCNHRHQSEVSFEKGTCKYRNQTLKDGASLRLQFPCEEWVCNANTKDT' A
#
# COMPACT_ATOMS: atom_id res chain seq x y z
N MET A 1 -34.61 -47.55 20.65
CA MET A 1 -33.17 -47.25 20.54
C MET A 1 -32.92 -46.60 19.18
N ARG A 2 -32.84 -45.27 19.15
CA ARG A 2 -31.66 -44.47 18.78
C ARG A 2 -31.33 -44.46 17.28
N THR A 3 -32.05 -43.60 16.54
CA THR A 3 -31.64 -43.13 15.21
C THR A 3 -30.50 -42.14 15.38
N ILE A 4 -29.29 -42.50 14.97
CA ILE A 4 -28.11 -41.65 15.08
C ILE A 4 -28.07 -40.75 13.83
N VAL A 5 -28.47 -39.50 13.98
CA VAL A 5 -28.32 -38.47 12.95
C VAL A 5 -26.95 -37.82 13.13
N LEU A 6 -26.03 -38.14 12.21
CA LEU A 6 -24.69 -37.55 12.16
C LEU A 6 -24.77 -36.18 11.47
N PHE A 7 -24.74 -35.11 12.27
CA PHE A 7 -24.48 -33.76 11.78
C PHE A 7 -22.97 -33.53 11.71
N ALA A 8 -22.41 -33.57 10.49
CA ALA A 8 -21.05 -33.10 10.25
C ALA A 8 -21.08 -31.57 10.15
N VAL A 9 -20.52 -30.89 11.16
CA VAL A 9 -20.33 -29.43 11.14
C VAL A 9 -19.05 -29.14 10.36
N ILE A 10 -19.18 -28.72 9.10
CA ILE A 10 -18.06 -28.21 8.31
C ILE A 10 -17.95 -26.71 8.59
N ALA A 11 -17.22 -26.34 9.64
CA ALA A 11 -16.76 -24.97 9.84
C ALA A 11 -15.35 -24.85 9.25
N LEU A 12 -15.25 -24.76 7.92
CA LEU A 12 -14.04 -24.24 7.28
C LEU A 12 -14.11 -22.71 7.37
N GLY A 13 -13.71 -22.21 8.53
CA GLY A 13 -13.51 -20.78 8.79
C GLY A 13 -12.57 -20.19 7.74
N GLY A 14 -13.00 -19.04 7.22
CA GLY A 14 -12.38 -18.38 6.09
C GLY A 14 -10.93 -17.97 6.33
N ALA A 15 -10.16 -18.07 5.26
CA ALA A 15 -9.18 -17.06 4.95
C ALA A 15 -9.40 -16.73 3.48
N SER A 16 -10.03 -15.59 3.19
CA SER A 16 -9.88 -14.97 1.89
C SER A 16 -8.41 -14.59 1.78
N GLN A 17 -7.59 -15.48 1.24
CA GLN A 17 -6.28 -15.12 0.73
C GLN A 17 -6.53 -14.32 -0.55
N MET A 18 -6.87 -13.05 -0.35
CA MET A 18 -6.62 -12.02 -1.35
C MET A 18 -5.10 -11.86 -1.39
N ILE A 19 -4.42 -12.79 -2.07
CA ILE A 19 -3.08 -12.54 -2.58
C ILE A 19 -3.34 -11.61 -3.77
N GLU A 20 -3.62 -10.35 -3.46
CA GLU A 20 -3.59 -9.31 -4.48
C GLU A 20 -2.15 -9.32 -5.00
N ASP A 21 -2.04 -9.55 -6.30
CA ASP A 21 -0.80 -9.61 -7.05
C ASP A 21 -0.03 -8.30 -6.85
N CYS A 22 0.77 -8.24 -5.78
CA CYS A 22 1.60 -7.09 -5.42
C CYS A 22 2.75 -6.88 -6.41
N ASN A 23 2.76 -7.61 -7.53
CA ASN A 23 3.77 -7.55 -8.57
C ASN A 23 3.45 -6.49 -9.64
N HIS A 24 2.37 -5.73 -9.47
CA HIS A 24 2.28 -4.41 -10.09
C HIS A 24 3.24 -3.47 -9.39
N ARG A 25 4.53 -3.57 -9.74
CA ARG A 25 5.53 -2.52 -9.50
C ARG A 25 5.06 -1.24 -10.20
N HIS A 26 4.11 -0.54 -9.61
CA HIS A 26 4.04 0.91 -9.74
C HIS A 26 5.26 1.43 -9.00
N GLN A 27 6.43 1.36 -9.66
CA GLN A 27 7.54 2.26 -9.35
C GLN A 27 6.94 3.65 -9.49
N SER A 28 6.45 4.17 -8.37
CA SER A 28 5.86 5.49 -8.31
C SER A 28 7.03 6.42 -8.57
N GLU A 29 7.14 6.91 -9.80
CA GLU A 29 8.27 7.71 -10.26
C GLU A 29 8.32 8.98 -9.43
N VAL A 30 9.38 9.12 -8.62
CA VAL A 30 9.67 10.33 -7.87
C VAL A 30 10.59 11.17 -8.75
N SER A 31 10.18 12.39 -9.06
CA SER A 31 11.06 13.35 -9.72
C SER A 31 11.37 14.53 -8.81
N PHE A 32 12.55 15.11 -8.99
CA PHE A 32 13.03 16.25 -8.22
C PHE A 32 13.25 17.42 -9.18
N GLU A 33 12.57 18.54 -8.93
CA GLU A 33 12.75 19.76 -9.72
C GLU A 33 12.80 20.97 -8.79
N LYS A 34 13.89 21.73 -8.85
CA LYS A 34 14.04 23.08 -8.24
C LYS A 34 13.53 23.18 -6.79
N GLY A 35 13.98 22.28 -5.91
CA GLY A 35 13.58 22.28 -4.49
C GLY A 35 12.18 21.71 -4.22
N THR A 36 11.62 20.99 -5.19
CA THR A 36 10.34 20.27 -5.04
C THR A 36 10.47 18.80 -5.43
N CYS A 37 9.62 17.97 -4.83
CA CYS A 37 9.45 16.56 -5.18
C CYS A 37 8.10 16.38 -5.85
N LYS A 38 8.06 15.65 -6.96
CA LYS A 38 6.81 15.19 -7.56
C LYS A 38 6.61 13.71 -7.23
N TYR A 39 5.50 13.40 -6.58
CA TYR A 39 5.11 12.04 -6.23
C TYR A 39 3.62 11.83 -6.48
N ARG A 40 3.24 10.81 -7.28
CA ARG A 40 1.84 10.50 -7.63
C ARG A 40 1.02 11.73 -8.05
N ASN A 41 1.61 12.55 -8.91
CA ASN A 41 1.02 13.80 -9.40
C ASN A 41 0.78 14.90 -8.33
N GLN A 42 1.38 14.76 -7.15
CA GLN A 42 1.46 15.82 -6.14
C GLN A 42 2.85 16.45 -6.17
N THR A 43 2.90 17.77 -5.99
CA THR A 43 4.15 18.52 -5.86
C THR A 43 4.31 18.96 -4.42
N LEU A 44 5.39 18.51 -3.78
CA LEU A 44 5.74 18.81 -2.41
C LEU A 44 6.94 19.75 -2.40
N LYS A 45 6.89 20.78 -1.56
CA LYS A 45 8.08 21.59 -1.25
C LYS A 45 9.05 20.76 -0.41
N ASP A 46 10.34 21.08 -0.47
CA ASP A 46 11.34 20.52 0.43
C ASP A 46 10.88 20.57 1.90
N GLY A 47 11.05 19.46 2.62
CA GLY A 47 10.60 19.26 4.01
C GLY A 47 9.10 19.00 4.19
N ALA A 48 8.27 19.18 3.16
CA ALA A 48 6.83 18.90 3.28
C ALA A 48 6.54 17.40 3.29
N SER A 49 5.51 17.01 4.04
CA SER A 49 5.06 15.62 4.13
C SER A 49 3.75 15.37 3.38
N LEU A 50 3.56 14.13 2.96
CA LEU A 50 2.34 13.63 2.33
C LEU A 50 1.96 12.29 2.96
N ARG A 51 0.72 12.20 3.44
CA ARG A 51 0.12 10.93 3.86
C ARG A 51 -0.92 10.50 2.85
N LEU A 52 -0.77 9.27 2.36
CA LEU A 52 -1.71 8.62 1.45
C LEU A 52 -2.51 7.58 2.23
N GLN A 53 -3.81 7.51 1.96
CA GLN A 53 -4.67 6.49 2.55
C GLN A 53 -4.57 5.15 1.83
N PHE A 54 -4.37 5.16 0.50
CA PHE A 54 -4.22 3.95 -0.30
C PHE A 54 -3.14 4.08 -1.38
N PRO A 55 -2.07 3.25 -1.33
CA PRO A 55 -1.66 2.46 -0.18
C PRO A 55 -1.33 3.39 1.01
N CYS A 56 -1.34 2.84 2.22
CA CYS A 56 -1.03 3.59 3.44
C CYS A 56 0.47 3.92 3.47
N GLU A 57 0.83 5.10 2.97
CA GLU A 57 2.21 5.56 2.86
C GLU A 57 2.36 6.95 3.50
N GLU A 58 3.52 7.19 4.09
CA GLU A 58 3.94 8.53 4.54
C GLU A 58 5.25 8.89 3.84
N TRP A 59 5.25 10.05 3.20
CA TRP A 59 6.38 10.56 2.43
C TRP A 59 6.82 11.91 2.99
N VAL A 60 8.13 12.14 2.96
CA VAL A 60 8.73 13.47 3.23
C VAL A 60 9.56 13.84 2.00
N CYS A 61 9.32 15.01 1.44
CA CYS A 61 10.12 15.51 0.34
C CYS A 61 11.49 15.97 0.84
N ASN A 62 12.55 15.38 0.29
CA ASN A 62 13.91 15.88 0.42
C ASN A 62 14.41 16.22 -0.98
N ALA A 63 14.21 17.47 -1.39
CA ALA A 63 14.62 17.95 -2.70
C ALA A 63 16.06 18.47 -2.71
N ASN A 64 16.66 18.68 -1.53
CA ASN A 64 18.06 19.10 -1.38
C ASN A 64 19.06 17.95 -1.53
N THR A 65 18.60 16.69 -1.55
CA THR A 65 19.48 15.51 -1.71
C THR A 65 19.99 15.26 -3.13
N LYS A 66 19.72 16.14 -4.10
CA LYS A 66 20.26 15.98 -5.47
C LYS A 66 21.30 17.04 -5.80
N ASP A 67 22.52 16.78 -5.33
CA ASP A 67 23.80 17.03 -6.00
C ASP A 67 24.86 16.11 -5.35
N THR A 68 24.93 14.86 -5.79
CA THR A 68 26.13 13.99 -5.64
C THR A 68 26.26 13.16 -6.91
#